data_AF-A0A031LVI8-F1
#
_entry.id   AF-A0A031LVI8-F1
#
_cell.length_a   1.000
_cell.length_b   1.000
_cell.length_c   1.000
_cell.angle_alpha   90.00
_cell.angle_beta   90.00
_cell.angle_gamma   90.00
#
_symmetry.space_group_name_H-M   'P 1'
#
loop_
_entity.id
_entity.type
_entity.pdbx_description
1 polymer ?
#
loop_
_entity_poly.entity_id
_entity_poly.type
_entity_poly.pdbx_seq_one_letter_code
_entity_poly.pdbx_strand_id
1 'polypeptide(L)'
;MKESNSRFSKEKKIAIGFTVAVHVIAITGLLFLGLTQPPEPTKTVKTVLVKPEDLVPPEPTPLVESDHSDTAHQNVQENIQQTNEPIQNAPVIPVAPAVPPPAQPKVEEPKSDRKAEQAAAVKAQQEAERKAAAEAQRQATQEANRKAKAEADARAKQEAAQKAKAAEQNAKQEQQQKAKADAALKAKQEADRKAKAEATQAKAKQEADRKAKAEADAKAKQEADRKAKAAAEAKAKQDADRKAKVEADAKAKQDADRKAKAAADAKAKAEADAKARQEAQRKADAEARERAEAEARESAAEKARQEAANKKAESKRIASSAKRDFEQKIKGAWRMPIGSSGQKATARVTLSDSGSVTSVIVNASDPDVKASVEQAVRAAAPYPMPSDPDARREARSFTSSFTVK
;
A
#
# COMPACT_ATOMS: atom_id res chain seq x y z
N MET A 1 -11.77 14.71 36.62
CA MET A 1 -11.65 13.87 35.41
C MET A 1 -12.56 14.28 34.23
N LYS A 2 -13.07 15.53 34.15
CA LYS A 2 -13.98 15.96 33.05
C LYS A 2 -13.36 16.91 32.00
N GLU A 3 -12.15 17.43 32.22
CA GLU A 3 -11.57 18.46 31.34
C GLU A 3 -10.64 17.95 30.23
N SER A 4 -10.07 16.75 30.37
CA SER A 4 -9.12 16.19 29.39
C SER A 4 -9.79 15.70 28.09
N ASN A 5 -11.09 15.36 28.11
CA ASN A 5 -11.79 14.84 26.93
C ASN A 5 -12.26 15.95 25.96
N SER A 6 -12.31 17.21 26.41
CA SER A 6 -12.79 18.35 25.62
C SER A 6 -11.70 18.95 24.71
N ARG A 7 -10.44 18.96 25.15
CA ARG A 7 -9.31 19.46 24.34
C ARG A 7 -9.01 18.54 23.15
N PHE A 8 -9.02 17.23 23.37
CA PHE A 8 -8.77 16.21 22.34
C PHE A 8 -9.80 16.23 21.20
N SER A 9 -11.04 16.67 21.47
CA SER A 9 -12.08 16.81 20.45
C SER A 9 -11.92 18.08 19.60
N LYS A 10 -11.39 19.17 20.17
CA LYS A 10 -11.16 20.43 19.45
C LYS A 10 -9.99 20.32 18.48
N GLU A 11 -8.89 19.69 18.90
CA GLU A 11 -7.71 19.48 18.05
C GLU A 11 -8.03 18.57 16.86
N LYS A 12 -8.78 17.49 17.05
CA LYS A 12 -9.25 16.62 15.96
C LYS A 12 -10.18 17.31 14.98
N LYS A 13 -11.03 18.24 15.43
CA LYS A 13 -11.93 19.02 14.56
C LYS A 13 -11.15 20.03 13.71
N ILE A 14 -10.10 20.64 14.25
CA ILE A 14 -9.24 21.58 13.53
C ILE A 14 -8.40 20.82 12.49
N ALA A 15 -7.86 19.65 12.84
CA ALA A 15 -7.08 18.81 11.91
C ALA A 15 -7.92 18.31 10.72
N ILE A 16 -9.18 17.90 10.94
CA ILE A 16 -10.07 17.48 9.86
C ILE A 16 -10.49 18.68 8.97
N GLY A 17 -10.61 19.87 9.54
CA GLY A 17 -10.91 21.09 8.77
C GLY A 17 -9.78 21.46 7.80
N PHE A 18 -8.52 21.32 8.21
CA PHE A 18 -7.37 21.64 7.38
C PHE A 18 -7.21 20.66 6.20
N THR A 19 -7.39 19.35 6.43
CA THR A 19 -7.26 18.35 5.36
C THR A 19 -8.32 18.52 4.28
N VAL A 20 -9.55 18.88 4.66
CA VAL A 20 -10.62 19.13 3.68
C VAL A 20 -10.37 20.41 2.90
N ALA A 21 -9.88 21.48 3.54
CA ALA A 21 -9.57 22.73 2.86
C ALA A 21 -8.45 22.57 1.81
N VAL A 22 -7.40 21.80 2.14
CA VAL A 22 -6.28 21.52 1.21
C VAL A 22 -6.76 20.72 -0.01
N HIS A 23 -7.62 19.72 0.18
CA HIS A 23 -8.13 18.91 -0.94
C HIS A 23 -9.08 19.70 -1.85
N VAL A 24 -9.91 20.59 -1.29
CA VAL A 24 -10.77 21.46 -2.11
C VAL A 24 -9.93 22.38 -2.99
N ILE A 25 -8.89 23.01 -2.44
CA ILE A 25 -7.99 23.91 -3.19
C ILE A 25 -7.21 23.15 -4.28
N ALA A 26 -6.80 21.91 -4.01
CA ALA A 26 -6.12 21.07 -5.00
C ALA A 26 -7.06 20.74 -6.18
N ILE A 27 -8.32 20.42 -5.93
CA ILE A 27 -9.30 20.09 -6.97
C ILE A 27 -9.66 21.33 -7.80
N THR A 28 -9.87 22.50 -7.18
CA THR A 28 -10.09 23.74 -7.95
C THR A 28 -8.85 24.16 -8.73
N GLY A 29 -7.64 23.94 -8.20
CA GLY A 29 -6.40 24.19 -8.92
C GLY A 29 -6.25 23.29 -10.15
N LEU A 30 -6.62 22.01 -10.05
CA LEU A 30 -6.54 21.05 -11.15
C LEU A 30 -7.58 21.31 -12.24
N LEU A 31 -8.77 21.80 -11.86
CA LEU A 31 -9.81 22.26 -12.79
C LEU A 31 -9.42 23.57 -13.49
N PHE A 32 -8.69 24.48 -12.83
CA PHE A 32 -8.26 25.75 -13.41
C PHE A 32 -6.99 25.62 -14.28
N LEU A 33 -6.15 24.59 -14.06
CA LEU A 33 -4.94 24.31 -14.86
C LEU A 33 -5.19 23.49 -16.15
N GLY A 34 -6.45 23.20 -16.51
CA GLY A 34 -6.81 22.75 -17.87
C GLY A 34 -6.29 21.37 -18.31
N LEU A 35 -5.97 20.46 -17.39
CA LEU A 35 -5.45 19.12 -17.71
C LEU A 35 -6.53 18.01 -17.84
N THR A 36 -7.81 18.36 -17.76
CA THR A 36 -8.91 17.43 -18.03
C THR A 36 -9.34 17.57 -19.49
N GLN A 37 -8.86 16.67 -20.33
CA GLN A 37 -9.42 16.45 -21.67
C GLN A 37 -10.93 16.16 -21.53
N PRO A 38 -11.83 16.89 -22.22
CA PRO A 38 -13.25 16.62 -22.15
C PRO A 38 -13.54 15.20 -22.67
N PRO A 39 -14.50 14.46 -22.09
CA PRO A 39 -14.84 13.13 -22.58
C PRO A 39 -15.33 13.22 -24.04
N GLU A 40 -14.68 12.49 -24.93
CA GLU A 40 -15.09 12.39 -26.33
C GLU A 40 -16.53 11.82 -26.42
N PRO A 41 -17.41 12.39 -27.27
CA PRO A 41 -18.74 11.84 -27.45
C PRO A 41 -18.65 10.42 -28.04
N THR A 42 -19.47 9.52 -27.52
CA THR A 42 -19.56 8.13 -27.96
C THR A 42 -19.84 8.05 -29.46
N LYS A 43 -18.98 7.34 -30.20
CA LYS A 43 -19.16 7.07 -31.62
C LYS A 43 -20.43 6.22 -31.81
N THR A 44 -21.39 6.73 -32.57
CA THR A 44 -22.58 5.99 -32.97
C THR A 44 -22.18 4.86 -33.91
N VAL A 45 -22.39 3.63 -33.48
CA VAL A 45 -22.16 2.43 -34.29
C VAL A 45 -23.21 2.41 -35.40
N LYS A 46 -22.79 2.60 -36.66
CA LYS A 46 -23.64 2.36 -37.83
C LYS A 46 -23.62 0.85 -38.11
N THR A 47 -24.72 0.18 -37.84
CA THR A 47 -24.95 -1.19 -38.31
C THR A 47 -25.13 -1.17 -39.83
N VAL A 48 -24.11 -1.62 -40.56
CA VAL A 48 -24.25 -2.00 -41.96
C VAL A 48 -24.17 -3.52 -42.02
N LEU A 49 -25.30 -4.12 -42.40
CA LEU A 49 -25.45 -5.55 -42.62
C LEU A 49 -24.67 -5.93 -43.89
N VAL A 50 -23.43 -6.37 -43.73
CA VAL A 50 -22.62 -6.90 -44.82
C VAL A 50 -22.97 -8.38 -45.00
N LYS A 51 -23.52 -8.71 -46.17
CA LYS A 51 -23.81 -10.09 -46.58
C LYS A 51 -22.50 -10.83 -46.87
N PRO A 52 -22.40 -12.15 -46.62
CA PRO A 52 -21.15 -12.91 -46.70
C PRO A 52 -20.61 -13.19 -48.12
N GLU A 53 -21.11 -12.53 -49.18
CA GLU A 53 -20.76 -12.86 -50.58
C GLU A 53 -19.74 -11.90 -51.23
N ASP A 54 -19.26 -10.85 -50.53
CA ASP A 54 -18.35 -9.82 -51.10
C ASP A 54 -16.89 -9.88 -50.59
N LEU A 55 -16.46 -11.00 -50.01
CA LEU A 55 -15.05 -11.21 -49.65
C LEU A 55 -14.35 -12.05 -50.73
N VAL A 56 -13.63 -11.36 -51.63
CA VAL A 56 -12.73 -12.00 -52.61
C VAL A 56 -11.61 -12.74 -51.86
N PRO A 57 -11.38 -14.04 -52.11
CA PRO A 57 -10.30 -14.80 -51.47
C PRO A 57 -8.92 -14.39 -52.03
N PRO A 58 -7.89 -14.20 -51.19
CA PRO A 58 -6.52 -14.05 -51.68
C PRO A 58 -5.92 -15.39 -52.14
N GLU A 59 -5.18 -15.35 -53.25
CA GLU A 59 -4.49 -16.49 -53.87
C GLU A 59 -3.44 -17.16 -52.96
N PRO A 60 -3.17 -18.47 -53.14
CA PRO A 60 -2.32 -19.27 -52.26
C PRO A 60 -0.81 -19.06 -52.51
N THR A 61 -0.06 -18.68 -51.47
CA THR A 61 1.40 -18.86 -51.40
C THR A 61 1.76 -20.26 -50.88
N PRO A 62 2.71 -20.99 -51.51
CA PRO A 62 2.99 -22.39 -51.19
C PRO A 62 3.86 -22.63 -49.94
N LEU A 63 3.67 -23.84 -49.43
CA LEU A 63 4.26 -24.60 -48.31
C LEU A 63 5.64 -24.16 -47.76
N VAL A 64 5.71 -24.11 -46.42
CA VAL A 64 6.78 -24.81 -45.68
C VAL A 64 6.12 -25.71 -44.64
N GLU A 65 6.32 -26.99 -44.86
CA GLU A 65 5.92 -28.15 -44.07
C GLU A 65 6.80 -28.24 -42.81
N SER A 66 6.21 -28.38 -41.64
CA SER A 66 6.87 -29.04 -40.51
C SER A 66 5.81 -29.64 -39.60
N ASP A 67 5.76 -30.96 -39.62
CA ASP A 67 4.92 -31.87 -38.87
C ASP A 67 4.69 -31.47 -37.40
N HIS A 68 3.42 -31.28 -37.05
CA HIS A 68 2.94 -31.56 -35.71
C HIS A 68 1.75 -32.49 -35.81
N SER A 69 2.00 -33.75 -35.43
CA SER A 69 0.99 -34.80 -35.29
C SER A 69 -0.10 -34.37 -34.32
N ASP A 70 -1.32 -34.44 -34.85
CA ASP A 70 -2.60 -34.18 -34.23
C ASP A 70 -2.90 -35.10 -33.02
N THR A 71 -3.89 -34.63 -32.29
CA THR A 71 -4.55 -35.13 -31.08
C THR A 71 -5.27 -36.46 -31.31
N ALA A 72 -5.33 -37.31 -30.29
CA ALA A 72 -6.57 -38.03 -29.92
C ALA A 72 -6.31 -38.96 -28.74
N HIS A 73 -6.67 -38.54 -27.51
CA HIS A 73 -6.97 -39.51 -26.45
C HIS A 73 -8.43 -39.33 -26.00
N GLN A 74 -9.14 -40.42 -26.28
CA GLN A 74 -10.56 -40.65 -26.12
C GLN A 74 -10.87 -40.97 -24.66
N ASN A 75 -12.04 -40.50 -24.22
CA ASN A 75 -12.63 -40.72 -22.91
C ASN A 75 -13.25 -42.13 -22.83
N VAL A 76 -12.89 -42.93 -21.81
CA VAL A 76 -13.71 -44.07 -21.31
C VAL A 76 -13.54 -44.19 -19.79
N GLN A 77 -14.66 -44.14 -19.08
CA GLN A 77 -14.84 -44.45 -17.65
C GLN A 77 -15.16 -45.93 -17.44
N GLU A 78 -14.72 -46.51 -16.32
CA GLU A 78 -15.48 -47.36 -15.37
C GLU A 78 -14.60 -47.55 -14.11
N ASN A 79 -14.99 -47.13 -12.89
CA ASN A 79 -15.84 -47.82 -11.90
C ASN A 79 -15.34 -49.28 -11.67
N ILE A 80 -15.04 -49.84 -10.49
CA ILE A 80 -15.77 -49.88 -9.21
C ILE A 80 -14.90 -50.51 -8.08
N GLN A 81 -15.12 -50.04 -6.84
CA GLN A 81 -15.09 -50.70 -5.50
C GLN A 81 -13.97 -51.63 -4.96
N GLN A 82 -13.24 -51.09 -3.97
CA GLN A 82 -13.00 -51.52 -2.57
C GLN A 82 -13.66 -52.81 -2.00
N THR A 83 -12.89 -53.69 -1.30
CA THR A 83 -13.12 -54.18 0.10
C THR A 83 -12.27 -55.41 0.51
N ASN A 84 -11.58 -55.26 1.65
CA ASN A 84 -11.17 -56.15 2.76
C ASN A 84 -10.96 -57.69 2.66
N GLU A 85 -9.85 -58.09 3.29
CA GLU A 85 -9.51 -59.32 4.08
C GLU A 85 -10.50 -59.67 5.23
N PRO A 86 -10.41 -60.78 6.06
CA PRO A 86 -9.49 -61.96 6.07
C PRO A 86 -10.05 -63.34 6.62
N ILE A 87 -9.14 -64.34 6.78
CA ILE A 87 -9.00 -65.54 7.69
C ILE A 87 -9.97 -66.78 7.68
N GLN A 88 -9.40 -68.01 7.57
CA GLN A 88 -9.35 -69.14 8.58
C GLN A 88 -9.39 -70.59 8.03
N ASN A 89 -8.30 -71.31 8.35
CA ASN A 89 -8.14 -72.68 8.91
C ASN A 89 -8.79 -73.98 8.37
N ALA A 90 -7.91 -75.01 8.41
CA ALA A 90 -8.09 -76.45 8.77
C ALA A 90 -8.52 -77.46 7.68
N PRO A 91 -8.28 -78.80 7.84
CA PRO A 91 -7.34 -79.55 8.70
C PRO A 91 -6.60 -80.75 8.01
N VAL A 92 -5.82 -81.48 8.84
CA VAL A 92 -4.88 -82.61 8.63
C VAL A 92 -5.54 -83.99 8.38
N ILE A 93 -4.89 -84.90 7.61
CA ILE A 93 -5.07 -86.38 7.64
C ILE A 93 -3.68 -87.09 7.40
N PRO A 94 -3.37 -88.28 7.97
CA PRO A 94 -2.00 -88.74 8.31
C PRO A 94 -1.47 -90.02 7.58
N VAL A 95 -0.28 -90.50 8.04
CA VAL A 95 0.36 -91.85 7.89
C VAL A 95 1.04 -92.11 6.52
N ALA A 96 2.20 -92.75 6.30
CA ALA A 96 3.08 -93.69 7.04
C ALA A 96 4.49 -93.76 6.36
N PRO A 97 5.47 -94.52 6.89
CA PRO A 97 6.91 -94.37 6.66
C PRO A 97 7.49 -95.33 5.60
N ALA A 98 8.69 -95.03 5.06
CA ALA A 98 9.87 -95.93 5.01
C ALA A 98 10.92 -95.55 3.93
N VAL A 99 12.17 -95.97 4.24
CA VAL A 99 13.32 -96.31 3.37
C VAL A 99 14.36 -95.21 3.04
N PRO A 100 15.63 -95.37 3.49
CA PRO A 100 16.83 -94.76 2.89
C PRO A 100 17.57 -95.79 1.98
N PRO A 101 18.75 -95.47 1.41
CA PRO A 101 19.15 -94.51 0.35
C PRO A 101 19.49 -95.27 -0.97
N PRO A 102 20.02 -94.67 -2.08
CA PRO A 102 21.48 -94.54 -2.20
C PRO A 102 22.03 -93.35 -3.05
N ALA A 103 23.32 -93.11 -2.83
CA ALA A 103 24.34 -92.35 -3.56
C ALA A 103 24.09 -91.73 -4.97
N GLN A 104 24.40 -90.41 -5.05
CA GLN A 104 25.11 -89.65 -6.12
C GLN A 104 24.38 -89.42 -7.47
N PRO A 105 24.51 -88.24 -8.15
CA PRO A 105 25.76 -87.50 -8.36
C PRO A 105 25.71 -85.99 -8.09
N LYS A 106 26.91 -85.44 -7.92
CA LYS A 106 27.20 -84.02 -7.89
C LYS A 106 26.93 -83.42 -9.28
N VAL A 107 25.78 -82.78 -9.45
CA VAL A 107 25.53 -81.90 -10.60
C VAL A 107 26.18 -80.57 -10.27
N GLU A 108 27.35 -80.30 -10.87
CA GLU A 108 27.86 -78.95 -10.96
C GLU A 108 26.89 -78.13 -11.82
N GLU A 109 26.01 -77.35 -11.16
CA GLU A 109 25.28 -76.28 -11.84
C GLU A 109 26.30 -75.32 -12.48
N PRO A 110 26.11 -74.94 -13.76
CA PRO A 110 27.02 -74.05 -14.45
C PRO A 110 26.98 -72.67 -13.77
N LYS A 111 28.11 -72.28 -13.16
CA LYS A 111 28.29 -70.94 -12.55
C LYS A 111 28.07 -69.77 -13.53
N SER A 112 27.92 -70.04 -14.83
CA SER A 112 27.61 -69.03 -15.87
C SER A 112 26.16 -68.55 -15.85
N ASP A 113 25.18 -69.43 -15.57
CA ASP A 113 23.76 -69.08 -15.71
C ASP A 113 23.24 -68.27 -14.51
N ARG A 114 23.72 -68.61 -13.30
CA ARG A 114 23.41 -67.86 -12.06
C ARG A 114 23.88 -66.40 -12.11
N LYS A 115 24.98 -66.12 -12.81
CA LYS A 115 25.53 -64.76 -12.95
C LYS A 115 24.73 -63.91 -13.93
N ALA A 116 24.22 -64.51 -15.00
CA ALA A 116 23.32 -63.85 -15.95
C ALA A 116 21.96 -63.53 -15.32
N GLU A 117 21.42 -64.46 -14.52
CA GLU A 117 20.16 -64.27 -13.82
C GLU A 117 20.25 -63.22 -12.70
N GLN A 118 21.35 -63.20 -11.94
CA GLN A 118 21.63 -62.13 -10.97
C GLN A 118 21.81 -60.76 -11.64
N ALA A 119 22.46 -60.68 -12.80
CA ALA A 119 22.59 -59.44 -13.55
C ALA A 119 21.25 -58.93 -14.09
N ALA A 120 20.36 -59.83 -14.55
CA ALA A 120 19.00 -59.50 -14.97
C ALA A 120 18.14 -59.01 -13.80
N ALA A 121 18.24 -59.66 -12.63
CA ALA A 121 17.52 -59.26 -11.42
C ALA A 121 17.95 -57.88 -10.89
N VAL A 122 19.25 -57.58 -10.88
CA VAL A 122 19.77 -56.25 -10.49
C VAL A 122 19.33 -55.18 -11.48
N LYS A 123 19.31 -55.47 -12.79
CA LYS A 123 18.84 -54.53 -13.81
C LYS A 123 17.33 -54.26 -13.69
N ALA A 124 16.54 -55.29 -13.40
CA ALA A 124 15.10 -55.15 -13.15
C ALA A 124 14.82 -54.33 -11.86
N GLN A 125 15.58 -54.54 -10.79
CA GLN A 125 15.50 -53.71 -9.58
C GLN A 125 15.88 -52.25 -9.86
N GLN A 126 16.97 -51.99 -10.57
CA GLN A 126 17.38 -50.62 -10.91
C GLN A 126 16.35 -49.90 -11.79
N GLU A 127 15.69 -50.61 -12.71
CA GLU A 127 14.62 -50.02 -13.52
C GLU A 127 13.36 -49.73 -12.69
N ALA A 128 12.98 -50.64 -11.79
CA ALA A 128 11.87 -50.43 -10.86
C ALA A 128 12.13 -49.24 -9.93
N GLU A 129 13.35 -49.13 -9.39
CA GLU A 129 13.75 -48.04 -8.49
C GLU A 129 13.81 -46.70 -9.23
N ARG A 130 14.27 -46.67 -10.49
CA ARG A 130 14.23 -45.47 -11.35
C ARG A 130 12.80 -45.04 -11.67
N LYS A 131 11.88 -45.98 -11.93
CA LYS A 131 10.46 -45.66 -12.16
C LYS A 131 9.81 -45.11 -10.88
N ALA A 132 10.06 -45.74 -9.72
CA ALA A 132 9.57 -45.26 -8.43
C ALA A 132 10.12 -43.87 -8.08
N ALA A 133 11.41 -43.61 -8.31
CA ALA A 133 12.01 -42.30 -8.10
C ALA A 133 11.44 -41.22 -9.04
N ALA A 134 11.23 -41.55 -10.32
CA ALA A 134 10.63 -40.64 -11.29
C ALA A 134 9.16 -40.30 -10.94
N GLU A 135 8.40 -41.28 -10.45
CA GLU A 135 7.03 -41.06 -10.00
C GLU A 135 6.97 -40.21 -8.72
N ALA A 136 7.83 -40.50 -7.74
CA ALA A 136 7.95 -39.69 -6.53
C ALA A 136 8.32 -38.23 -6.84
N GLN A 137 9.23 -38.01 -7.80
CA GLN A 137 9.61 -36.66 -8.23
C GLN A 137 8.47 -35.94 -8.97
N ARG A 138 7.70 -36.66 -9.79
CA ARG A 138 6.50 -36.11 -10.45
C ARG A 138 5.43 -35.72 -9.42
N GLN A 139 5.18 -36.56 -8.42
CA GLN A 139 4.22 -36.28 -7.35
C GLN A 139 4.66 -35.06 -6.52
N ALA A 140 5.91 -35.00 -6.10
CA ALA A 140 6.46 -33.85 -5.35
C ALA A 140 6.36 -32.54 -6.15
N THR A 141 6.62 -32.58 -7.47
CA THR A 141 6.51 -31.41 -8.34
C THR A 141 5.05 -30.97 -8.53
N GLN A 142 4.12 -31.92 -8.67
CA GLN A 142 2.69 -31.61 -8.77
C GLN A 142 2.14 -31.02 -7.47
N GLU A 143 2.57 -31.52 -6.31
CA GLU A 143 2.17 -30.99 -5.01
C GLU A 143 2.71 -29.58 -4.79
N ALA A 144 3.98 -29.34 -5.12
CA ALA A 144 4.60 -28.02 -5.07
C ALA A 144 3.86 -27.02 -5.97
N ASN A 145 3.52 -27.41 -7.20
CA ASN A 145 2.76 -26.57 -8.14
C ASN A 145 1.33 -26.30 -7.66
N ARG A 146 0.65 -27.31 -7.08
CA ARG A 146 -0.69 -27.12 -6.48
C ARG A 146 -0.64 -26.13 -5.32
N LYS A 147 0.36 -26.25 -4.44
CA LYS A 147 0.53 -25.34 -3.30
C LYS A 147 0.86 -23.92 -3.74
N ALA A 148 1.74 -23.76 -4.73
CA ALA A 148 2.06 -22.44 -5.30
C ALA A 148 0.84 -21.78 -5.95
N LYS A 149 0.04 -22.55 -6.70
CA LYS A 149 -1.19 -22.04 -7.33
C LYS A 149 -2.26 -21.66 -6.31
N ALA A 150 -2.43 -22.46 -5.25
CA ALA A 150 -3.35 -22.16 -4.16
C ALA A 150 -2.94 -20.90 -3.38
N GLU A 151 -1.64 -20.71 -3.11
CA GLU A 151 -1.14 -19.52 -2.44
C GLU A 151 -1.30 -18.26 -3.31
N ALA A 152 -1.07 -18.37 -4.63
CA ALA A 152 -1.30 -17.28 -5.56
C ALA A 152 -2.78 -16.86 -5.63
N ASP A 153 -3.72 -17.81 -5.70
CA ASP A 153 -5.16 -17.54 -5.69
C ASP A 153 -5.62 -16.91 -4.36
N ALA A 154 -5.09 -17.40 -3.23
CA ALA A 154 -5.38 -16.84 -1.91
C ALA A 154 -4.88 -15.39 -1.77
N ARG A 155 -3.66 -15.10 -2.24
CA ARG A 155 -3.11 -13.73 -2.26
C ARG A 155 -3.93 -12.81 -3.17
N ALA A 156 -4.31 -13.27 -4.36
CA ALA A 156 -5.14 -12.49 -5.29
C ALA A 156 -6.51 -12.14 -4.68
N LYS A 157 -7.18 -13.12 -4.03
CA LYS A 157 -8.45 -12.88 -3.32
C LYS A 157 -8.30 -11.92 -2.14
N GLN A 158 -7.21 -12.04 -1.37
CA GLN A 158 -6.95 -11.11 -0.27
C GLN A 158 -6.70 -9.68 -0.77
N GLU A 159 -5.93 -9.50 -1.84
CA GLU A 159 -5.69 -8.18 -2.43
C GLU A 159 -6.97 -7.55 -2.99
N ALA A 160 -7.81 -8.34 -3.68
CA ALA A 160 -9.10 -7.88 -4.17
C ALA A 160 -10.04 -7.47 -3.02
N ALA A 161 -10.10 -8.25 -1.95
CA ALA A 161 -10.92 -7.94 -0.78
C ALA A 161 -10.42 -6.66 -0.05
N GLN A 162 -9.11 -6.46 0.04
CA GLN A 162 -8.52 -5.24 0.62
C GLN A 162 -8.84 -4.00 -0.23
N LYS A 163 -8.72 -4.10 -1.56
CA LYS A 163 -9.07 -3.00 -2.48
C LYS A 163 -10.57 -2.65 -2.39
N ALA A 164 -11.44 -3.65 -2.33
CA ALA A 164 -12.89 -3.42 -2.16
C ALA A 164 -13.21 -2.71 -0.84
N LYS A 165 -12.61 -3.15 0.27
CA LYS A 165 -12.79 -2.49 1.59
C LYS A 165 -12.26 -1.05 1.60
N ALA A 166 -11.10 -0.79 0.98
CA ALA A 166 -10.55 0.55 0.86
C ALA A 166 -11.44 1.48 0.03
N ALA A 167 -11.98 0.98 -1.08
CA ALA A 167 -12.92 1.74 -1.92
C ALA A 167 -14.22 2.09 -1.16
N GLU A 168 -14.78 1.14 -0.41
CA GLU A 168 -15.99 1.38 0.39
C GLU A 168 -15.76 2.41 1.51
N GLN A 169 -14.60 2.36 2.18
CA GLN A 169 -14.24 3.34 3.21
C GLN A 169 -14.08 4.75 2.63
N ASN A 170 -13.41 4.88 1.49
CA ASN A 170 -13.27 6.17 0.79
C ASN A 170 -14.63 6.73 0.37
N ALA A 171 -15.51 5.90 -0.19
CA ALA A 171 -16.86 6.32 -0.58
C ALA A 171 -17.69 6.81 0.64
N LYS A 172 -17.63 6.10 1.76
CA LYS A 172 -18.29 6.53 3.02
C LYS A 172 -17.72 7.83 3.57
N GLN A 173 -16.40 8.02 3.52
CA GLN A 173 -15.76 9.25 3.95
C GLN A 173 -16.16 10.44 3.07
N GLU A 174 -16.17 10.26 1.75
CA GLU A 174 -16.58 11.31 0.81
C GLU A 174 -18.04 11.73 1.02
N GLN A 175 -18.95 10.76 1.18
CA GLN A 175 -20.36 11.07 1.49
C GLN A 175 -20.51 11.81 2.82
N GLN A 176 -19.78 11.41 3.87
CA GLN A 176 -19.83 12.12 5.16
C GLN A 176 -19.26 13.54 5.07
N GLN A 177 -18.18 13.75 4.31
CA GLN A 177 -17.60 15.08 4.10
C GLN A 177 -18.59 15.98 3.35
N LYS A 178 -19.22 15.45 2.29
CA LYS A 178 -20.22 16.18 1.52
C LYS A 178 -21.44 16.55 2.37
N ALA A 179 -21.96 15.61 3.17
CA ALA A 179 -23.09 15.87 4.08
C ALA A 179 -22.76 16.93 5.14
N LYS A 180 -21.54 16.91 5.71
CA LYS A 180 -21.07 17.91 6.68
C LYS A 180 -20.90 19.29 6.03
N ALA A 181 -20.36 19.34 4.82
CA ALA A 181 -20.21 20.59 4.07
C ALA A 181 -21.57 21.23 3.73
N ASP A 182 -22.55 20.42 3.29
CA ASP A 182 -23.91 20.88 3.00
C ASP A 182 -24.62 21.40 4.25
N ALA A 183 -24.49 20.67 5.37
CA ALA A 183 -25.04 21.10 6.66
C ALA A 183 -24.41 22.40 7.17
N ALA A 184 -23.09 22.57 7.03
CA ALA A 184 -22.39 23.80 7.39
C ALA A 184 -22.80 24.99 6.51
N LEU A 185 -23.00 24.77 5.20
CA LEU A 185 -23.46 25.80 4.28
C LEU A 185 -24.88 26.25 4.63
N LYS A 186 -25.80 25.32 4.90
CA LYS A 186 -27.17 25.63 5.33
C LYS A 186 -27.19 26.40 6.66
N ALA A 187 -26.43 25.96 7.65
CA ALA A 187 -26.34 26.65 8.94
C ALA A 187 -25.81 28.10 8.80
N LYS A 188 -24.82 28.33 7.92
CA LYS A 188 -24.29 29.66 7.65
C LYS A 188 -25.31 30.56 6.94
N GLN A 189 -26.05 30.02 5.97
CA GLN A 189 -27.10 30.77 5.28
C GLN A 189 -28.27 31.14 6.21
N GLU A 190 -28.65 30.24 7.11
CA GLU A 190 -29.70 30.50 8.10
C GLU A 190 -29.27 31.57 9.11
N ALA A 191 -28.02 31.51 9.58
CA ALA A 191 -27.46 32.55 10.45
C ALA A 191 -27.39 33.93 9.77
N ASP A 192 -26.99 34.01 8.50
CA ASP A 192 -26.96 35.26 7.73
C ASP A 192 -28.37 35.83 7.50
N ARG A 193 -29.35 34.97 7.20
CA ARG A 193 -30.76 35.37 7.08
C ARG A 193 -31.31 35.89 8.41
N LYS A 194 -31.02 35.23 9.52
CA LYS A 194 -31.46 35.67 10.85
C LYS A 194 -30.84 37.01 11.24
N ALA A 195 -29.54 37.19 10.99
CA ALA A 195 -28.85 38.46 11.24
C ALA A 195 -29.41 39.61 10.40
N LYS A 196 -29.71 39.39 9.11
CA LYS A 196 -30.36 40.39 8.26
C LYS A 196 -31.77 40.72 8.73
N ALA A 197 -32.56 39.72 9.12
CA ALA A 197 -33.92 39.92 9.62
C ALA A 197 -33.95 40.75 10.92
N GLU A 198 -33.06 40.45 11.88
CA GLU A 198 -32.91 41.21 13.12
C GLU A 198 -32.47 42.66 12.85
N ALA A 199 -31.54 42.87 11.91
CA ALA A 199 -31.11 44.22 11.52
C ALA A 199 -32.23 45.05 10.87
N THR A 200 -33.08 44.42 10.04
CA THR A 200 -34.27 45.10 9.47
C THR A 200 -35.33 45.40 10.52
N GLN A 201 -35.58 44.48 11.47
CA GLN A 201 -36.55 44.71 12.53
C GLN A 201 -36.10 45.82 13.49
N ALA A 202 -34.80 45.89 13.80
CA ALA A 202 -34.24 46.96 14.63
C ALA A 202 -34.39 48.33 13.95
N LYS A 203 -34.13 48.43 12.63
CA LYS A 203 -34.39 49.66 11.87
C LYS A 203 -35.86 50.06 11.87
N ALA A 204 -36.77 49.12 11.64
CA ALA A 204 -38.21 49.38 11.63
C ALA A 204 -38.74 49.84 13.00
N LYS A 205 -38.27 49.24 14.10
CA LYS A 205 -38.61 49.70 15.46
C LYS A 205 -38.08 51.10 15.73
N GLN A 206 -36.84 51.41 15.31
CA GLN A 206 -36.27 52.74 15.51
C GLN A 206 -37.01 53.83 14.71
N GLU A 207 -37.50 53.51 13.52
CA GLU A 207 -38.29 54.41 12.69
C GLU A 207 -39.70 54.62 13.28
N ALA A 208 -40.35 53.55 13.76
CA ALA A 208 -41.65 53.64 14.43
C ALA A 208 -41.59 54.45 15.73
N ASP A 209 -40.55 54.25 16.56
CA ASP A 209 -40.36 54.99 17.82
C ASP A 209 -40.10 56.49 17.55
N ARG A 210 -39.33 56.81 16.50
CA ARG A 210 -39.13 58.20 16.05
C ARG A 210 -40.42 58.84 15.55
N LYS A 211 -41.24 58.11 14.80
CA LYS A 211 -42.53 58.62 14.31
C LYS A 211 -43.51 58.86 15.46
N ALA A 212 -43.60 57.93 16.42
CA ALA A 212 -44.43 58.07 17.61
C ALA A 212 -43.99 59.27 18.48
N LYS A 213 -42.67 59.48 18.63
CA LYS A 213 -42.13 60.62 19.38
C LYS A 213 -42.36 61.95 18.66
N ALA A 214 -42.26 61.98 17.33
CA ALA A 214 -42.56 63.16 16.52
C ALA A 214 -44.07 63.51 16.54
N GLU A 215 -44.97 62.52 16.49
CA GLU A 215 -46.41 62.76 16.61
C GLU A 215 -46.82 63.18 18.03
N ALA A 216 -46.18 62.65 19.08
CA ALA A 216 -46.41 63.07 20.46
C ALA A 216 -45.94 64.52 20.72
N ASP A 217 -44.78 64.92 20.17
CA ASP A 217 -44.26 66.29 20.28
C ASP A 217 -45.10 67.28 19.46
N ALA A 218 -45.60 66.85 18.28
CA ALA A 218 -46.53 67.64 17.47
C ALA A 218 -47.90 67.84 18.16
N LYS A 219 -48.44 66.81 18.82
CA LYS A 219 -49.69 66.92 19.62
C LYS A 219 -49.50 67.80 20.86
N ALA A 220 -48.36 67.68 21.55
CA ALA A 220 -48.04 68.52 22.71
C ALA A 220 -47.85 70.00 22.33
N LYS A 221 -47.25 70.30 21.17
CA LYS A 221 -47.19 71.67 20.63
C LYS A 221 -48.55 72.17 20.15
N GLN A 222 -49.39 71.33 19.56
CA GLN A 222 -50.72 71.73 19.10
C GLN A 222 -51.72 71.99 20.25
N GLU A 223 -51.61 71.27 21.38
CA GLU A 223 -52.35 71.58 22.60
C GLU A 223 -51.79 72.80 23.34
N ALA A 224 -50.47 73.01 23.35
CA ALA A 224 -49.86 74.23 23.90
C ALA A 224 -50.24 75.48 23.08
N ASP A 225 -50.30 75.40 21.75
CA ASP A 225 -50.73 76.51 20.88
C ASP A 225 -52.24 76.79 21.00
N ARG A 226 -53.09 75.75 21.21
CA ARG A 226 -54.53 75.93 21.45
C ARG A 226 -54.86 76.51 22.83
N LYS A 227 -54.02 76.27 23.85
CA LYS A 227 -54.19 76.89 25.17
C LYS A 227 -53.59 78.31 25.25
N ALA A 228 -52.70 78.67 24.32
CA ALA A 228 -52.12 80.02 24.21
C ALA A 228 -52.88 80.96 23.25
N LYS A 229 -53.70 80.45 22.31
CA LYS A 229 -54.51 81.27 21.39
C LYS A 229 -55.92 81.66 21.89
N ALA A 230 -56.17 81.56 23.19
CA ALA A 230 -57.39 82.07 23.82
C ALA A 230 -57.15 83.31 24.70
N ALA A 231 -55.93 83.86 24.73
CA ALA A 231 -55.67 85.14 25.35
C ALA A 231 -54.62 85.92 24.57
N ALA A 232 -54.99 87.15 24.22
CA ALA A 232 -54.15 88.19 23.64
C ALA A 232 -53.79 88.01 22.15
N GLU A 233 -54.78 88.35 21.33
CA GLU A 233 -54.55 89.30 20.25
C GLU A 233 -53.68 90.49 20.71
N ALA A 234 -52.93 91.01 19.75
CA ALA A 234 -52.23 92.29 19.73
C ALA A 234 -50.75 92.30 20.16
N LYS A 235 -49.96 92.70 19.15
CA LYS A 235 -48.59 93.22 19.12
C LYS A 235 -47.43 92.24 18.85
N ALA A 236 -46.61 92.72 17.91
CA ALA A 236 -45.30 92.23 17.48
C ALA A 236 -45.29 91.20 16.33
N LYS A 237 -45.81 91.62 15.19
CA LYS A 237 -45.09 91.46 13.91
C LYS A 237 -43.62 91.86 14.12
N GLN A 238 -42.71 91.10 13.51
CA GLN A 238 -41.29 91.41 13.30
C GLN A 238 -40.25 90.83 14.29
N ASP A 239 -40.33 89.52 14.62
CA ASP A 239 -39.12 88.75 14.99
C ASP A 239 -39.21 87.23 14.68
N ALA A 240 -40.21 86.79 13.89
CA ALA A 240 -40.47 85.37 13.65
C ALA A 240 -39.78 84.80 12.39
N ASP A 241 -39.27 85.64 11.49
CA ASP A 241 -38.76 85.16 10.18
C ASP A 241 -37.28 84.75 10.22
N ARG A 242 -36.51 85.19 11.21
CA ARG A 242 -35.06 84.92 11.29
C ARG A 242 -34.69 83.72 12.17
N LYS A 243 -35.55 83.31 13.11
CA LYS A 243 -35.25 82.19 14.04
C LYS A 243 -35.64 80.81 13.50
N ALA A 244 -36.65 80.73 12.62
CA ALA A 244 -37.11 79.46 12.04
C ALA A 244 -36.20 78.91 10.92
N LYS A 245 -35.46 79.77 10.21
CA LYS A 245 -34.60 79.36 9.09
C LYS A 245 -33.19 78.92 9.51
N VAL A 246 -32.68 79.40 10.66
CA VAL A 246 -31.33 79.06 11.17
C VAL A 246 -31.31 77.74 11.96
N GLU A 247 -32.38 77.40 12.70
CA GLU A 247 -32.45 76.12 13.41
C GLU A 247 -32.69 74.91 12.50
N ALA A 248 -33.35 75.09 11.35
CA ALA A 248 -33.58 74.01 10.38
C ALA A 248 -32.30 73.62 9.61
N ASP A 249 -31.48 74.59 9.20
CA ASP A 249 -30.25 74.35 8.44
C ASP A 249 -29.11 73.77 9.33
N ALA A 250 -28.99 74.25 10.58
CA ALA A 250 -28.01 73.75 11.54
C ALA A 250 -28.27 72.29 11.97
N LYS A 251 -29.55 71.91 12.10
CA LYS A 251 -29.95 70.55 12.50
C LYS A 251 -29.79 69.54 11.34
N ALA A 252 -30.04 69.97 10.10
CA ALA A 252 -29.80 69.14 8.91
C ALA A 252 -28.30 68.85 8.67
N LYS A 253 -27.42 69.84 8.87
CA LYS A 253 -25.96 69.63 8.80
C LYS A 253 -25.44 68.71 9.90
N GLN A 254 -25.92 68.84 11.14
CA GLN A 254 -25.45 68.01 12.25
C GLN A 254 -25.87 66.52 12.13
N ASP A 255 -27.07 66.24 11.59
CA ASP A 255 -27.54 64.86 11.35
C ASP A 255 -26.78 64.20 10.19
N ALA A 256 -26.49 64.97 9.12
CA ALA A 256 -25.68 64.48 8.00
C ALA A 256 -24.24 64.16 8.41
N ASP A 257 -23.62 65.01 9.24
CA ASP A 257 -22.25 64.81 9.72
C ASP A 257 -22.14 63.59 10.66
N ARG A 258 -23.10 63.41 11.57
CA ARG A 258 -23.17 62.22 12.44
C ARG A 258 -23.40 60.92 11.65
N LYS A 259 -24.25 60.94 10.63
CA LYS A 259 -24.51 59.77 9.78
C LYS A 259 -23.30 59.39 8.95
N ALA A 260 -22.55 60.37 8.43
CA ALA A 260 -21.31 60.15 7.70
C ALA A 260 -20.22 59.57 8.61
N LYS A 261 -20.06 60.11 9.83
CA LYS A 261 -19.04 59.64 10.79
C LYS A 261 -19.30 58.21 11.28
N ALA A 262 -20.57 57.87 11.57
CA ALA A 262 -20.93 56.51 12.00
C ALA A 262 -20.78 55.46 10.89
N ALA A 263 -21.08 55.82 9.64
CA ALA A 263 -20.87 54.93 8.49
C ALA A 263 -19.38 54.69 8.20
N ALA A 264 -18.55 55.72 8.35
CA ALA A 264 -17.10 55.61 8.19
C ALA A 264 -16.47 54.72 9.28
N ASP A 265 -16.85 54.89 10.55
CA ASP A 265 -16.33 54.10 11.67
C ASP A 265 -16.73 52.61 11.56
N ALA A 266 -17.97 52.33 11.16
CA ALA A 266 -18.46 50.97 10.93
C ALA A 266 -17.73 50.27 9.77
N LYS A 267 -17.46 51.00 8.67
CA LYS A 267 -16.70 50.46 7.53
C LYS A 267 -15.23 50.19 7.91
N ALA A 268 -14.59 51.10 8.65
CA ALA A 268 -13.22 50.93 9.12
C ALA A 268 -13.07 49.71 10.06
N LYS A 269 -14.00 49.49 10.99
CA LYS A 269 -14.00 48.29 11.85
C LYS A 269 -14.22 47.00 11.07
N ALA A 270 -15.11 46.99 10.09
CA ALA A 270 -15.37 45.81 9.27
C ALA A 270 -14.16 45.42 8.40
N GLU A 271 -13.47 46.40 7.81
CA GLU A 271 -12.26 46.15 7.04
C GLU A 271 -11.08 45.69 7.92
N ALA A 272 -10.94 46.26 9.12
CA ALA A 272 -9.92 45.83 10.08
C ALA A 272 -10.13 44.39 10.57
N ASP A 273 -11.37 44.00 10.92
CA ASP A 273 -11.70 42.63 11.34
C ASP A 273 -11.50 41.63 10.20
N ALA A 274 -11.92 41.98 8.97
CA ALA A 274 -11.71 41.14 7.79
C ALA A 274 -10.23 40.91 7.50
N LYS A 275 -9.40 41.95 7.59
CA LYS A 275 -7.95 41.85 7.36
C LYS A 275 -7.27 41.02 8.44
N ALA A 276 -7.63 41.20 9.71
CA ALA A 276 -7.10 40.42 10.83
C ALA A 276 -7.45 38.93 10.70
N ARG A 277 -8.68 38.59 10.30
CA ARG A 277 -9.10 37.20 10.04
C ARG A 277 -8.35 36.58 8.88
N GLN A 278 -8.15 37.33 7.79
CA GLN A 278 -7.43 36.84 6.61
C GLN A 278 -5.96 36.54 6.93
N GLU A 279 -5.31 37.41 7.71
CA GLU A 279 -3.92 37.23 8.13
C GLU A 279 -3.77 36.04 9.10
N ALA A 280 -4.67 35.92 10.08
CA ALA A 280 -4.69 34.77 11.00
C ALA A 280 -4.90 33.45 10.25
N GLN A 281 -5.78 33.43 9.24
CA GLN A 281 -6.03 32.26 8.42
C GLN A 281 -4.80 31.89 7.58
N ARG A 282 -4.19 32.86 6.87
CA ARG A 282 -2.96 32.61 6.10
C ARG A 282 -1.82 32.06 6.96
N LYS A 283 -1.67 32.56 8.19
CA LYS A 283 -0.64 32.07 9.11
C LYS A 283 -0.91 30.64 9.57
N ALA A 284 -2.17 30.32 9.90
CA ALA A 284 -2.56 28.95 10.27
C ALA A 284 -2.39 27.96 9.10
N ASP A 285 -2.75 28.37 7.88
CA ASP A 285 -2.59 27.54 6.68
C ASP A 285 -1.11 27.29 6.35
N ALA A 286 -0.26 28.32 6.49
CA ALA A 286 1.19 28.20 6.29
C ALA A 286 1.84 27.24 7.31
N GLU A 287 1.52 27.41 8.60
CA GLU A 287 2.06 26.57 9.67
C GLU A 287 1.60 25.10 9.54
N ALA A 288 0.35 24.88 9.17
CA ALA A 288 -0.17 23.53 8.98
C ALA A 288 0.40 22.85 7.72
N ARG A 289 0.69 23.62 6.66
CA ARG A 289 1.39 23.11 5.48
C ARG A 289 2.85 22.75 5.78
N GLU A 290 3.56 23.59 6.54
CA GLU A 290 4.94 23.35 6.94
C GLU A 290 5.05 22.08 7.80
N ARG A 291 4.14 21.89 8.77
CA ARG A 291 4.08 20.67 9.59
C ARG A 291 3.79 19.42 8.76
N ALA A 292 2.82 19.49 7.85
CA ALA A 292 2.48 18.35 6.99
C ALA A 292 3.65 17.98 6.06
N GLU A 293 4.38 18.97 5.53
CA GLU A 293 5.56 18.73 4.70
C GLU A 293 6.73 18.17 5.50
N ALA A 294 6.95 18.66 6.72
CA ALA A 294 7.98 18.13 7.62
C ALA A 294 7.72 16.65 7.97
N GLU A 295 6.47 16.31 8.35
CA GLU A 295 6.08 14.94 8.68
C GLU A 295 6.14 13.99 7.46
N ALA A 296 5.76 14.48 6.28
CA ALA A 296 5.90 13.72 5.03
C ALA A 296 7.38 13.46 4.68
N ARG A 297 8.26 14.44 4.89
CA ARG A 297 9.70 14.28 4.67
C ARG A 297 10.32 13.32 5.68
N GLU A 298 9.94 13.39 6.96
CA GLU A 298 10.44 12.50 8.01
C GLU A 298 10.02 11.06 7.76
N SER A 299 8.74 10.81 7.46
CA SER A 299 8.24 9.46 7.14
C SER A 299 8.88 8.87 5.88
N ALA A 300 9.10 9.69 4.84
CA ALA A 300 9.82 9.27 3.65
C ALA A 300 11.30 8.92 3.95
N ALA A 301 11.96 9.73 4.78
CA ALA A 301 13.34 9.48 5.21
C ALA A 301 13.46 8.21 6.07
N GLU A 302 12.51 7.96 6.96
CA GLU A 302 12.49 6.75 7.78
C GLU A 302 12.29 5.51 6.90
N LYS A 303 11.33 5.55 5.96
CA LYS A 303 11.10 4.44 5.03
C LYS A 303 12.34 4.14 4.20
N ALA A 304 13.01 5.17 3.67
CA ALA A 304 14.25 5.00 2.92
C ALA A 304 15.38 4.39 3.78
N ARG A 305 15.49 4.78 5.06
CA ARG A 305 16.45 4.19 6.01
C ARG A 305 16.13 2.72 6.30
N GLN A 306 14.85 2.39 6.51
CA GLN A 306 14.41 1.01 6.75
C GLN A 306 14.69 0.12 5.54
N GLU A 307 14.37 0.60 4.33
CA GLU A 307 14.64 -0.14 3.09
C GLU A 307 16.15 -0.36 2.87
N ALA A 308 16.98 0.67 3.10
CA ALA A 308 18.42 0.54 3.04
C ALA A 308 18.98 -0.44 4.09
N ALA A 309 18.46 -0.41 5.31
CA ALA A 309 18.84 -1.34 6.38
C ALA A 309 18.44 -2.78 6.03
N ASN A 310 17.24 -2.99 5.49
CA ASN A 310 16.74 -4.29 5.07
C ASN A 310 17.59 -4.86 3.93
N LYS A 311 17.89 -4.06 2.90
CA LYS A 311 18.77 -4.48 1.80
C LYS A 311 20.16 -4.86 2.28
N LYS A 312 20.74 -4.08 3.21
CA LYS A 312 22.03 -4.40 3.82
C LYS A 312 21.98 -5.69 4.66
N ALA A 313 20.90 -5.90 5.41
CA ALA A 313 20.72 -7.12 6.20
C ALA A 313 20.54 -8.37 5.31
N GLU A 314 19.81 -8.24 4.21
CA GLU A 314 19.64 -9.30 3.22
C GLU A 314 20.98 -9.64 2.54
N SER A 315 21.73 -8.63 2.11
CA SER A 315 23.06 -8.81 1.52
C SER A 315 24.00 -9.58 2.46
N LYS A 316 23.98 -9.23 3.75
CA LYS A 316 24.73 -9.96 4.80
C LYS A 316 24.29 -11.42 4.93
N ARG A 317 22.98 -11.68 4.93
CA ARG A 317 22.45 -13.06 5.00
C ARG A 317 22.87 -13.88 3.79
N ILE A 318 22.78 -13.31 2.59
CA ILE A 318 23.23 -13.94 1.36
C ILE A 318 24.74 -14.22 1.43
N ALA A 319 25.54 -13.24 1.86
CA ALA A 319 26.98 -13.42 2.04
C ALA A 319 27.32 -14.53 3.05
N SER A 320 26.62 -14.59 4.19
CA SER A 320 26.80 -15.66 5.17
C SER A 320 26.42 -17.04 4.62
N SER A 321 25.32 -17.13 3.85
CA SER A 321 24.93 -18.39 3.19
C SER A 321 25.98 -18.83 2.17
N ALA A 322 26.46 -17.92 1.31
CA ALA A 322 27.51 -18.21 0.36
C ALA A 322 28.82 -18.65 1.05
N LYS A 323 29.20 -17.99 2.15
CA LYS A 323 30.37 -18.40 2.97
C LYS A 323 30.23 -19.83 3.48
N ARG A 324 29.02 -20.24 3.88
CA ARG A 324 28.75 -21.61 4.31
C ARG A 324 28.95 -22.61 3.18
N ASP A 325 28.50 -22.27 1.98
CA ASP A 325 28.69 -23.11 0.79
C ASP A 325 30.17 -23.21 0.42
N PHE A 326 30.95 -22.13 0.60
CA PHE A 326 32.40 -22.15 0.39
C PHE A 326 33.09 -23.11 1.35
N GLU A 327 32.74 -23.04 2.64
CA GLU A 327 33.28 -23.93 3.66
C GLU A 327 32.95 -25.39 3.37
N GLN A 328 31.72 -25.70 2.96
CA GLN A 328 31.32 -27.05 2.60
C GLN A 328 32.12 -27.57 1.41
N LYS A 329 32.30 -26.74 0.38
CA LYS A 329 33.10 -27.10 -0.80
C LYS A 329 34.57 -27.36 -0.44
N ILE A 330 35.15 -26.54 0.44
CA ILE A 330 36.52 -26.76 0.92
C ILE A 330 36.58 -28.06 1.73
N LYS A 331 35.65 -28.29 2.66
CA LYS A 331 35.62 -29.51 3.48
C LYS A 331 35.49 -30.78 2.62
N GLY A 332 34.75 -30.73 1.51
CA GLY A 332 34.66 -31.84 0.55
C GLY A 332 35.95 -32.06 -0.26
N ALA A 333 36.67 -30.99 -0.60
CA ALA A 333 37.96 -31.07 -1.29
C ALA A 333 39.13 -31.39 -0.34
N TRP A 334 38.95 -31.19 0.98
CA TRP A 334 40.01 -31.31 1.96
C TRP A 334 40.42 -32.77 2.17
N ARG A 335 41.73 -33.00 2.16
CA ARG A 335 42.35 -34.31 2.44
C ARG A 335 43.13 -34.19 3.74
N MET A 336 42.53 -34.66 4.82
CA MET A 336 43.13 -34.58 6.15
C MET A 336 44.46 -35.36 6.19
N PRO A 337 45.58 -34.73 6.60
CA PRO A 337 46.86 -35.41 6.72
C PRO A 337 46.83 -36.41 7.88
N ILE A 338 47.45 -37.57 7.65
CA ILE A 338 47.46 -38.69 8.58
C ILE A 338 48.45 -38.38 9.70
N GLY A 339 48.05 -38.53 10.97
CA GLY A 339 48.93 -38.28 12.13
C GLY A 339 48.78 -36.89 12.77
N SER A 340 47.98 -35.98 12.21
CA SER A 340 47.76 -34.61 12.74
C SER A 340 46.40 -34.42 13.44
N SER A 341 45.82 -35.48 14.01
CA SER A 341 44.50 -35.41 14.70
C SER A 341 44.52 -34.40 15.86
N GLY A 342 43.42 -33.66 16.01
CA GLY A 342 43.26 -32.64 17.06
C GLY A 342 43.86 -31.27 16.73
N GLN A 343 44.65 -31.16 15.65
CA GLN A 343 45.22 -29.88 15.25
C GLN A 343 44.21 -28.98 14.53
N LYS A 344 44.40 -27.66 14.69
CA LYS A 344 43.54 -26.63 14.11
C LYS A 344 44.32 -25.80 13.10
N ALA A 345 43.65 -25.49 12.00
CA ALA A 345 44.13 -24.57 10.97
C ALA A 345 43.07 -23.50 10.69
N THR A 346 43.50 -22.26 10.52
CA THR A 346 42.63 -21.14 10.13
C THR A 346 43.07 -20.62 8.78
N ALA A 347 42.19 -20.65 7.79
CA ALA A 347 42.45 -20.11 6.47
C ALA A 347 41.67 -18.81 6.26
N ARG A 348 42.39 -17.73 5.91
CA ARG A 348 41.80 -16.51 5.37
C ARG A 348 41.94 -16.55 3.86
N VAL A 349 40.82 -16.49 3.16
CA VAL A 349 40.75 -16.61 1.70
C VAL A 349 40.19 -15.32 1.14
N THR A 350 40.82 -14.81 0.07
CA THR A 350 40.33 -13.70 -0.74
C THR A 350 40.05 -14.19 -2.15
N LEU A 351 38.85 -13.90 -2.64
CA LEU A 351 38.33 -14.33 -3.93
C LEU A 351 38.16 -13.14 -4.89
N SER A 352 38.24 -13.43 -6.19
CA SER A 352 37.84 -12.54 -7.27
C SER A 352 36.31 -12.50 -7.41
N ASP A 353 35.80 -11.57 -8.22
CA ASP A 353 34.35 -11.45 -8.49
C ASP A 353 33.76 -12.66 -9.24
N SER A 354 34.61 -13.44 -9.91
CA SER A 354 34.29 -14.71 -10.58
C SER A 354 34.39 -15.93 -9.67
N GLY A 355 34.79 -15.76 -8.40
CA GLY A 355 34.97 -16.85 -7.46
C GLY A 355 36.31 -17.60 -7.58
N SER A 356 37.28 -17.05 -8.30
CA SER A 356 38.64 -17.58 -8.33
C SER A 356 39.42 -17.14 -7.10
N VAL A 357 40.36 -17.95 -6.64
CA VAL A 357 41.17 -17.63 -5.46
C VAL A 357 42.27 -16.63 -5.81
N THR A 358 42.28 -15.48 -5.15
CA THR A 358 43.31 -14.44 -5.33
C THR A 358 44.41 -14.53 -4.27
N SER A 359 44.04 -14.78 -3.02
CA SER A 359 44.99 -14.91 -1.92
C SER A 359 44.51 -15.93 -0.89
N VAL A 360 45.44 -16.74 -0.38
CA VAL A 360 45.19 -17.72 0.68
C VAL A 360 46.26 -17.54 1.74
N ILE A 361 45.85 -17.30 2.98
CA ILE A 361 46.73 -17.21 4.14
C ILE A 361 46.25 -18.24 5.15
N VAL A 362 47.03 -19.30 5.35
CA VAL A 362 46.72 -20.35 6.34
C VAL A 362 47.66 -20.23 7.53
N ASN A 363 47.05 -20.24 8.72
CA ASN A 363 47.73 -20.32 10.00
C ASN A 363 47.41 -21.67 10.65
N ALA A 364 48.43 -22.52 10.81
CA ALA A 364 48.35 -23.82 11.45
C ALA A 364 49.67 -24.10 12.19
N SER A 365 49.61 -24.90 13.26
CA SER A 365 50.82 -25.29 14.01
C SER A 365 51.69 -26.30 13.26
N ASP A 366 51.10 -27.04 12.32
CA ASP A 366 51.76 -28.11 11.56
C ASP A 366 51.82 -27.74 10.07
N PRO A 367 53.01 -27.87 9.45
CA PRO A 367 53.20 -27.55 8.05
C PRO A 367 52.39 -28.45 7.11
N ASP A 368 52.12 -29.72 7.45
CA ASP A 368 51.38 -30.65 6.59
C ASP A 368 49.89 -30.29 6.57
N VAL A 369 49.33 -29.91 7.73
CA VAL A 369 47.96 -29.39 7.82
C VAL A 369 47.84 -28.08 7.05
N LYS A 370 48.85 -27.20 7.15
CA LYS A 370 48.88 -25.94 6.39
C LYS A 370 48.80 -26.19 4.88
N ALA A 371 49.70 -27.03 4.34
CA ALA A 371 49.76 -27.36 2.92
C ALA A 371 48.46 -28.03 2.43
N SER A 372 47.93 -28.96 3.22
CA SER A 372 46.67 -29.65 2.92
C SER A 372 45.48 -28.68 2.81
N VAL A 373 45.34 -27.73 3.75
CA VAL A 373 44.27 -26.73 3.71
C VAL A 373 44.45 -25.75 2.55
N GLU A 374 45.68 -25.31 2.26
CA GLU A 374 45.96 -24.46 1.08
C GLU A 374 45.57 -25.15 -0.23
N GLN A 375 45.88 -26.43 -0.36
CA GLN A 375 45.52 -27.21 -1.54
C GLN A 375 44.00 -27.41 -1.64
N ALA A 376 43.32 -27.68 -0.54
CA ALA A 376 41.86 -27.83 -0.51
C ALA A 376 41.14 -26.54 -0.95
N VAL A 377 41.63 -25.38 -0.50
CA VAL A 377 41.09 -24.07 -0.89
C VAL A 377 41.28 -23.82 -2.39
N ARG A 378 42.47 -24.08 -2.94
CA ARG A 378 42.69 -23.92 -4.39
C ARG A 378 41.91 -24.92 -5.23
N ALA A 379 41.79 -26.17 -4.78
CA ALA A 379 41.05 -27.22 -5.48
C ALA A 379 39.53 -27.00 -5.48
N ALA A 380 39.00 -26.29 -4.48
CA ALA A 380 37.59 -25.95 -4.40
C ALA A 380 37.16 -24.82 -5.37
N ALA A 381 38.11 -24.10 -5.96
CA ALA A 381 37.83 -23.06 -6.94
C ALA A 381 37.29 -23.65 -8.26
N PRO A 382 36.37 -22.98 -8.96
CA PRO A 382 35.76 -21.68 -8.64
C PRO A 382 34.64 -21.79 -7.58
N TYR A 383 34.53 -20.77 -6.74
CA TYR A 383 33.51 -20.65 -5.69
C TYR A 383 32.20 -20.03 -6.23
N PRO A 384 31.02 -20.49 -5.76
CA PRO A 384 29.73 -19.97 -6.21
C PRO A 384 29.44 -18.58 -5.62
N MET A 385 29.84 -17.52 -6.33
CA MET A 385 29.65 -16.15 -5.85
C MET A 385 28.18 -15.72 -5.90
N PRO A 386 27.67 -15.00 -4.87
CA PRO A 386 26.30 -14.52 -4.88
C PRO A 386 26.09 -13.47 -5.97
N SER A 387 24.89 -13.47 -6.57
CA SER A 387 24.53 -12.54 -7.65
C SER A 387 24.41 -11.09 -7.16
N ASP A 388 23.95 -10.88 -5.92
CA ASP A 388 23.87 -9.55 -5.32
C ASP A 388 25.29 -8.94 -5.13
N PRO A 389 25.54 -7.71 -5.62
CA PRO A 389 26.87 -7.11 -5.59
C PRO A 389 27.37 -6.79 -4.18
N ASP A 390 26.50 -6.40 -3.25
CA ASP A 390 26.87 -6.07 -1.88
C ASP A 390 27.21 -7.34 -1.09
N ALA A 391 26.38 -8.38 -1.24
CA ALA A 391 26.65 -9.70 -0.70
C ALA A 391 27.96 -10.29 -1.25
N ARG A 392 28.22 -10.08 -2.55
CA ARG A 392 29.44 -10.53 -3.21
C ARG A 392 30.67 -9.87 -2.62
N ARG A 393 30.65 -8.55 -2.46
CA ARG A 393 31.75 -7.80 -1.81
C ARG A 393 32.07 -8.34 -0.42
N GLU A 394 31.05 -8.66 0.36
CA GLU A 394 31.23 -9.21 1.71
C GLU A 394 31.67 -10.69 1.71
N ALA A 395 31.27 -11.47 0.71
CA ALA A 395 31.64 -12.87 0.53
C ALA A 395 33.05 -13.06 -0.06
N ARG A 396 33.61 -12.07 -0.76
CA ARG A 396 34.95 -12.12 -1.37
C ARG A 396 36.05 -12.43 -0.36
N SER A 397 35.91 -11.99 0.89
CA SER A 397 36.83 -12.34 1.96
C SER A 397 36.09 -13.14 3.02
N PHE A 398 36.62 -14.31 3.37
CA PHE A 398 36.12 -15.08 4.48
C PHE A 398 37.26 -15.78 5.22
N THR A 399 36.97 -16.14 6.47
CA THR A 399 37.87 -16.89 7.33
C THR A 399 37.16 -18.17 7.72
N SER A 400 37.80 -19.31 7.50
CA SER A 400 37.28 -20.62 7.90
C SER A 400 38.28 -21.33 8.81
N SER A 401 37.78 -21.99 9.84
CA SER A 401 38.57 -22.85 10.71
C SER A 401 38.34 -24.31 10.37
N PHE A 402 39.43 -25.08 10.39
CA PHE A 402 39.48 -26.49 10.08
C PHE A 402 40.11 -27.21 11.27
N THR A 403 39.50 -28.31 11.69
CA THR A 403 40.02 -29.16 12.76
C THR A 403 40.13 -30.57 12.21
N VAL A 404 41.32 -31.16 12.30
CA VAL A 404 41.55 -32.55 11.89
C VAL A 404 40.90 -33.44 12.94
N LYS A 405 39.96 -34.30 12.53
CA LYS A 405 39.30 -35.27 13.41
C LYS A 405 40.12 -36.55 13.51
#